data_AF-A0A1X1SZX0-F1
#
_entry.id   AF-A0A1X1SZX0-F1
#
_cell.length_a   1.000
_cell.length_b   1.000
_cell.length_c   1.000
_cell.angle_alpha   90.00
_cell.angle_beta   90.00
_cell.angle_gamma   90.00
#
_symmetry.space_group_name_H-M   'P 1'
#
loop_
_entity.id
_entity.type
_entity.pdbx_description
1 polymer ?
#
loop_
_entity_poly.entity_id
_entity_poly.type
_entity_poly.pdbx_seq_one_letter_code
_entity_poly.pdbx_strand_id
1 'polypeptide(L)'
;MTLNPPAAEGSPACPEDHRTTTGFCPVCGAALDVRADVSPQPAGRRRRYHSVGRPGVVLATIVAVAVAVAVLIFAVDATRTRDVVMPSEQAAVRQWWVTAQPAVTDLQDALYDSESSLRRMNASALASACQRMHDGAAVGIPAQLPSPDPDLSAKLSAATEDAHSAAHMCLAVVAESPHNYQGEFTANLDQAEKQMRAAMALVNRILTAQTPLGEATGQAGDPILGAQASNFSPG
;
A
#
# COMPACT_ATOMS: atom_id res chain seq x y z
N MET A 1 14.93 7.91 -38.19
CA MET A 1 16.03 8.84 -37.87
C MET A 1 15.78 9.39 -36.48
N THR A 2 16.66 9.04 -35.56
CA THR A 2 16.72 9.45 -34.15
C THR A 2 17.08 10.94 -34.05
N LEU A 3 16.28 11.73 -33.34
CA LEU A 3 16.64 13.10 -32.96
C LEU A 3 16.87 13.16 -31.45
N ASN A 4 18.09 13.51 -31.07
CA ASN A 4 18.52 13.77 -29.70
C ASN A 4 17.75 14.96 -29.09
N PRO A 5 17.44 14.94 -27.78
CA PRO A 5 17.05 16.15 -27.06
C PRO A 5 18.27 17.05 -26.77
N PRO A 6 18.11 18.39 -26.78
CA PRO A 6 19.17 19.35 -26.50
C PRO A 6 19.53 19.42 -25.01
N ALA A 7 20.76 19.88 -24.78
CA ALA A 7 21.43 19.98 -23.48
C ALA A 7 20.69 20.86 -22.46
N ALA A 8 20.82 20.50 -21.18
CA ALA A 8 20.39 21.28 -20.04
C ALA A 8 21.27 22.53 -19.88
N GLU A 9 20.77 23.69 -20.31
CA GLU A 9 21.36 24.99 -20.03
C GLU A 9 20.78 25.55 -18.72
N GLY A 10 21.68 25.88 -17.78
CA GLY A 10 21.45 26.93 -16.79
C GLY A 10 20.74 26.57 -15.49
N SER A 11 21.37 25.78 -14.61
CA SER A 11 21.09 25.93 -13.17
C SER A 11 21.65 27.28 -12.69
N PRO A 12 20.88 28.13 -12.02
CA PRO A 12 21.38 29.40 -11.49
C PRO A 12 22.47 29.11 -10.44
N ALA A 13 23.69 29.59 -10.70
CA ALA A 13 24.76 29.57 -9.71
C ALA A 13 24.33 30.45 -8.52
N CYS A 14 24.16 29.84 -7.35
CA CYS A 14 23.75 30.55 -6.15
C CYS A 14 24.93 31.49 -5.73
N PRO A 15 24.69 32.79 -5.46
CA PRO A 15 25.75 33.81 -5.35
C PRO A 15 26.53 33.80 -4.02
N GLU A 16 26.19 32.93 -3.08
CA GLU A 16 26.81 32.86 -1.74
C GLU A 16 27.75 31.64 -1.59
N ASP A 17 28.86 31.83 -0.87
CA ASP A 17 29.84 30.78 -0.59
C ASP A 17 29.36 29.90 0.57
N HIS A 18 28.93 28.67 0.26
CA HIS A 18 28.37 27.72 1.24
C HIS A 18 29.35 26.60 1.63
N ARG A 19 30.67 26.82 1.51
CA ARG A 19 31.74 25.82 1.79
C ARG A 19 31.69 25.10 3.15
N THR A 20 30.86 25.55 4.10
CA THR A 20 30.76 24.98 5.44
C THR A 20 29.42 24.28 5.74
N THR A 21 28.47 24.22 4.80
CA THR A 21 27.12 23.67 5.06
C THR A 21 26.82 22.47 4.16
N THR A 22 26.36 21.35 4.74
CA THR A 22 25.96 20.16 3.99
C THR A 22 24.43 20.09 3.85
N GLY A 23 23.92 19.78 2.66
CA GLY A 23 22.47 19.64 2.41
C GLY A 23 22.00 20.52 1.25
N PHE A 24 20.84 21.17 1.43
CA PHE A 24 20.23 22.05 0.44
C PHE A 24 20.34 23.51 0.87
N CYS A 25 20.57 24.43 -0.07
CA CYS A 25 20.59 25.86 0.24
C CYS A 25 19.19 26.32 0.72
N PRO A 26 19.05 26.97 1.90
CA PRO A 26 17.75 27.40 2.42
C PRO A 26 17.11 28.54 1.62
N VAL A 27 17.86 29.19 0.73
CA VAL A 27 17.39 30.33 -0.08
C VAL A 27 16.94 29.88 -1.48
N CYS A 28 17.74 29.04 -2.15
CA CYS A 28 17.49 28.66 -3.54
C CYS A 28 17.11 27.17 -3.73
N GLY A 29 17.18 26.34 -2.67
CA GLY A 29 16.83 24.92 -2.73
C GLY A 29 17.81 24.04 -3.52
N ALA A 30 18.90 24.61 -4.03
CA ALA A 30 19.91 23.86 -4.78
C ALA A 30 20.64 22.85 -3.89
N ALA A 31 20.90 21.66 -4.43
CA ALA A 31 21.70 20.63 -3.78
C ALA A 31 23.16 21.09 -3.72
N LEU A 32 23.76 21.08 -2.52
CA LEU A 32 25.17 21.40 -2.33
C LEU A 32 25.98 20.10 -2.29
N ASP A 33 26.80 19.88 -3.32
CA ASP A 33 27.66 18.70 -3.41
C ASP A 33 28.76 18.73 -2.34
N VAL A 34 28.83 17.67 -1.54
CA VAL A 34 29.91 17.43 -0.58
C VAL A 34 31.18 17.11 -1.36
N ARG A 35 32.07 18.10 -1.52
CA ARG A 35 33.40 17.88 -2.09
C ARG A 35 34.24 17.06 -1.11
N ALA A 36 34.49 15.82 -1.50
CA ALA A 36 35.33 14.83 -0.82
C ALA A 36 36.82 15.21 -0.91
N ASP A 37 37.25 16.23 -0.16
CA ASP A 37 38.65 16.63 -0.08
C ASP A 37 39.20 16.34 1.33
N VAL A 38 39.25 15.06 1.73
CA VAL A 38 40.12 14.61 2.83
C VAL A 38 40.77 13.30 2.42
N SER A 39 41.97 13.40 1.86
CA SER A 39 42.87 12.27 1.65
C SER A 39 43.89 12.28 2.81
N PRO A 40 43.89 11.29 3.72
CA PRO A 40 45.04 11.04 4.57
C PRO A 40 45.95 10.05 3.85
N GLN A 41 47.12 10.52 3.42
CA GLN A 41 48.27 9.62 3.22
C GLN A 41 48.71 9.06 4.57
N PRO A 42 49.02 7.75 4.64
CA PRO A 42 50.11 7.31 5.49
C PRO A 42 51.22 6.63 4.68
N ALA A 43 52.44 6.99 5.05
CA ALA A 43 53.71 6.56 4.51
C ALA A 43 53.96 5.05 4.67
N GLY A 44 54.59 4.49 3.63
CA GLY A 44 55.67 3.49 3.73
C GLY A 44 55.45 2.24 4.57
N ARG A 45 55.11 1.12 3.91
CA ARG A 45 55.77 -0.17 4.19
C ARG A 45 55.57 -1.17 3.05
N ARG A 46 56.69 -1.70 2.57
CA ARG A 46 56.83 -2.77 1.56
C ARG A 46 55.77 -3.87 1.75
N ARG A 47 54.92 -4.11 0.75
CA ARG A 47 54.04 -5.28 0.71
C ARG A 47 54.42 -6.18 -0.45
N ARG A 48 54.98 -7.34 -0.10
CA ARG A 48 55.27 -8.46 -0.98
C ARG A 48 54.00 -8.88 -1.72
N TYR A 49 54.17 -9.13 -3.01
CA TYR A 49 53.27 -9.93 -3.83
C TYR A 49 53.02 -11.29 -3.17
N HIS A 50 51.77 -11.59 -2.85
CA HIS A 50 51.26 -12.96 -2.86
C HIS A 50 49.95 -12.98 -3.66
N SER A 51 50.08 -13.37 -4.91
CA SER A 51 49.02 -13.93 -5.73
C SER A 51 48.41 -15.14 -5.01
N VAL A 52 47.16 -15.03 -4.59
CA VAL A 52 46.35 -16.17 -4.12
C VAL A 52 45.01 -16.15 -4.84
N GLY A 53 44.85 -17.15 -5.72
CA GLY A 53 43.61 -17.87 -6.04
C GLY A 53 42.35 -17.09 -6.38
N ARG A 54 42.03 -17.01 -7.67
CA ARG A 54 40.72 -16.60 -8.22
C ARG A 54 39.70 -17.76 -8.47
N PRO A 55 39.49 -18.78 -7.60
CA PRO A 55 38.27 -19.60 -7.71
C PRO A 55 37.19 -19.28 -6.67
N GLY A 56 37.51 -18.58 -5.57
CA GLY A 56 36.55 -18.37 -4.46
C GLY A 56 35.44 -17.34 -4.72
N VAL A 57 35.72 -16.32 -5.55
CA VAL A 57 34.77 -15.21 -5.78
C VAL A 57 33.58 -15.64 -6.66
N VAL A 58 33.79 -16.57 -7.60
CA VAL A 58 32.74 -17.03 -8.52
C VAL A 58 31.75 -17.97 -7.81
N LEU A 59 32.22 -18.82 -6.89
CA LEU A 59 31.33 -19.68 -6.10
C LEU A 59 30.50 -18.87 -5.11
N ALA A 60 31.07 -17.83 -4.49
CA ALA A 60 30.36 -16.97 -3.56
C ALA A 60 29.20 -16.20 -4.23
N THR A 61 29.37 -15.72 -5.47
CA THR A 61 28.30 -15.03 -6.20
C THR A 61 27.19 -15.98 -6.65
N ILE A 62 27.52 -17.19 -7.10
CA ILE A 62 26.51 -18.19 -7.49
C ILE A 62 25.66 -18.61 -6.28
N VAL A 63 26.29 -18.85 -5.13
CA VAL A 63 25.55 -19.17 -3.89
C VAL A 63 24.66 -18.01 -3.45
N ALA A 64 25.16 -16.77 -3.50
CA ALA A 64 24.36 -15.60 -3.15
C ALA A 64 23.13 -15.42 -4.07
N VAL A 65 23.31 -15.62 -5.39
CA VAL A 65 22.20 -15.56 -6.35
C VAL A 65 21.22 -16.70 -6.13
N ALA A 66 21.69 -17.93 -5.90
CA ALA A 66 20.83 -19.08 -5.63
C ALA A 66 20.00 -18.90 -4.35
N VAL A 67 20.60 -18.35 -3.29
CA VAL A 67 19.89 -18.02 -2.04
C VAL A 67 18.86 -16.92 -2.27
N ALA A 68 19.21 -15.86 -2.99
CA ALA A 68 18.26 -14.78 -3.31
C ALA A 68 17.07 -15.28 -4.13
N VAL A 69 17.31 -16.15 -5.11
CA VAL A 69 16.25 -16.79 -5.92
C VAL A 69 15.39 -17.71 -5.06
N ALA A 70 15.99 -18.51 -4.18
CA ALA A 70 15.24 -19.36 -3.26
C ALA A 70 14.35 -18.54 -2.32
N VAL A 71 14.86 -17.44 -1.74
CA VAL A 71 14.08 -16.54 -0.89
C VAL A 71 12.91 -15.91 -1.68
N LEU A 72 13.13 -15.50 -2.93
CA LEU A 72 12.06 -15.02 -3.80
C LEU A 72 10.99 -16.08 -4.08
N ILE A 73 11.40 -17.32 -4.35
CA ILE A 73 10.47 -18.44 -4.58
C ILE A 73 9.65 -18.71 -3.31
N PHE A 74 10.30 -18.81 -2.15
CA PHE A 74 9.60 -19.02 -0.87
C PHE A 74 8.66 -17.86 -0.52
N ALA A 75 9.03 -16.61 -0.81
CA ALA A 75 8.16 -15.46 -0.60
C ALA A 75 6.90 -15.52 -1.50
N VAL A 76 7.06 -15.92 -2.77
CA VAL A 76 5.95 -16.09 -3.71
C VAL A 76 5.05 -17.27 -3.30
N ASP A 77 5.61 -18.37 -2.81
CA ASP A 77 4.84 -19.54 -2.37
C ASP A 77 4.08 -19.28 -1.05
N ALA A 78 4.68 -18.52 -0.13
CA ALA A 78 4.01 -18.02 1.06
C ALA A 78 2.86 -17.05 0.72
N THR A 79 2.96 -16.28 -0.36
CA THR A 79 1.82 -15.47 -0.83
C THR A 79 0.70 -16.30 -1.46
N ARG A 80 1.02 -17.42 -2.15
CA ARG A 80 0.01 -18.31 -2.75
C ARG A 80 -0.76 -19.12 -1.71
N THR A 81 -0.10 -19.51 -0.61
CA THR A 81 -0.76 -20.24 0.49
C THR A 81 -1.75 -19.37 1.28
N ARG A 82 -1.65 -18.03 1.19
CA ARG A 82 -2.67 -17.09 1.70
C ARG A 82 -3.92 -16.96 0.83
N ASP A 83 -3.94 -17.50 -0.38
CA ASP A 83 -5.13 -17.43 -1.24
C ASP A 83 -6.23 -18.41 -0.80
N VAL A 84 -5.93 -19.33 0.13
CA VAL A 84 -6.94 -20.19 0.76
C VAL A 84 -7.54 -19.43 1.94
N VAL A 85 -8.66 -18.76 1.69
CA VAL A 85 -9.48 -18.14 2.74
C VAL A 85 -10.24 -19.23 3.48
N MET A 86 -10.06 -19.33 4.80
CA MET A 86 -10.80 -20.31 5.58
C MET A 86 -12.29 -19.92 5.65
N PRO A 87 -13.24 -20.87 5.62
CA PRO A 87 -14.67 -20.55 5.70
C PRO A 87 -15.06 -19.73 6.93
N SER A 88 -14.37 -19.95 8.06
CA SER A 88 -14.56 -19.18 9.30
C SER A 88 -14.11 -17.72 9.16
N GLU A 89 -13.02 -17.46 8.44
CA GLU A 89 -12.51 -16.11 8.20
C GLU A 89 -13.43 -15.36 7.23
N GLN A 90 -13.86 -16.03 6.17
CA GLN A 90 -14.85 -15.48 5.23
C GLN A 90 -16.16 -15.11 5.93
N ALA A 91 -16.66 -15.97 6.82
CA ALA A 91 -17.86 -15.70 7.60
C ALA A 91 -17.68 -14.51 8.55
N ALA A 92 -16.53 -14.43 9.23
CA ALA A 92 -16.22 -13.30 10.12
C ALA A 92 -16.16 -11.98 9.36
N VAL A 93 -15.44 -11.94 8.22
CA VAL A 93 -15.36 -10.73 7.37
C VAL A 93 -16.73 -10.37 6.81
N ARG A 94 -17.55 -11.35 6.40
CA ARG A 94 -18.92 -11.08 5.93
C ARG A 94 -19.77 -10.44 7.02
N GLN A 95 -19.72 -10.96 8.24
CA GLN A 95 -20.50 -10.42 9.36
C GLN A 95 -20.06 -9.00 9.72
N TRP A 96 -18.75 -8.76 9.78
CA TRP A 96 -18.20 -7.43 10.02
C TRP A 96 -18.54 -6.44 8.89
N TRP A 97 -18.50 -6.89 7.63
CA TRP A 97 -18.75 -6.03 6.47
C TRP A 97 -20.16 -5.44 6.46
N VAL A 98 -21.16 -6.16 6.97
CA VAL A 98 -22.54 -5.67 7.06
C VAL A 98 -22.63 -4.33 7.82
N THR A 99 -21.83 -4.15 8.87
CA THR A 99 -21.82 -2.91 9.66
C THR A 99 -20.77 -1.91 9.19
N ALA A 100 -19.65 -2.39 8.64
CA ALA A 100 -18.55 -1.53 8.20
C ALA A 100 -18.76 -0.90 6.81
N GLN A 101 -19.50 -1.56 5.92
CA GLN A 101 -19.70 -1.11 4.53
C GLN A 101 -20.19 0.35 4.43
N PRO A 102 -21.19 0.82 5.20
CA PRO A 102 -21.67 2.20 5.08
C PRO A 102 -20.55 3.21 5.31
N ALA A 103 -19.75 3.06 6.37
CA ALA A 103 -18.64 3.97 6.66
C ALA A 103 -17.56 3.93 5.56
N VAL A 104 -17.29 2.74 5.00
CA VAL A 104 -16.35 2.55 3.89
C VAL A 104 -16.83 3.21 2.60
N THR A 105 -18.12 3.12 2.30
CA THR A 105 -18.74 3.80 1.15
C THR A 105 -18.77 5.31 1.36
N ASP A 106 -19.17 5.79 2.53
CA ASP A 106 -19.26 7.22 2.84
C ASP A 106 -17.90 7.92 2.69
N LEU A 107 -16.81 7.27 3.14
CA LEU A 107 -15.46 7.80 2.95
C LEU A 107 -15.05 7.80 1.46
N GLN A 108 -15.37 6.76 0.70
CA GLN A 108 -15.10 6.71 -0.75
C GLN A 108 -15.83 7.82 -1.50
N ASP A 109 -17.09 8.04 -1.19
CA ASP A 109 -17.89 9.09 -1.81
C ASP A 109 -17.36 10.47 -1.46
N ALA A 110 -16.93 10.69 -0.21
CA ALA A 110 -16.31 11.95 0.20
C ALA A 110 -14.96 12.23 -0.51
N LEU A 111 -14.13 11.21 -0.72
CA LEU A 111 -12.90 11.30 -1.51
C LEU A 111 -13.22 11.73 -2.95
N TYR A 112 -14.13 11.00 -3.60
CA TYR A 112 -14.56 11.28 -4.97
C TYR A 112 -15.17 12.68 -5.10
N ASP A 113 -16.05 13.07 -4.18
CA ASP A 113 -16.69 14.38 -4.19
C ASP A 113 -15.69 15.51 -3.99
N SER A 114 -14.64 15.29 -3.19
CA SER A 114 -13.56 16.26 -2.99
C SER A 114 -12.80 16.47 -4.31
N GLU A 115 -12.35 15.39 -4.96
CA GLU A 115 -11.67 15.44 -6.25
C GLU A 115 -12.54 16.10 -7.34
N SER A 116 -13.80 15.67 -7.40
CA SER A 116 -14.80 16.14 -8.37
C SER A 116 -15.14 17.62 -8.19
N SER A 117 -15.24 18.09 -6.94
CA SER A 117 -15.50 19.49 -6.63
C SER A 117 -14.27 20.37 -6.88
N LEU A 118 -13.06 19.87 -6.61
CA LEU A 118 -11.81 20.54 -6.95
C LEU A 118 -11.72 20.79 -8.46
N ARG A 119 -11.96 19.76 -9.29
CA ARG A 119 -11.95 19.88 -10.76
C ARG A 119 -12.97 20.89 -11.29
N ARG A 120 -14.14 20.97 -10.66
CA ARG A 120 -15.20 21.93 -11.02
C ARG A 120 -15.01 23.33 -10.42
N MET A 121 -13.97 23.53 -9.61
CA MET A 121 -13.75 24.77 -8.87
C MET A 121 -14.96 25.18 -8.01
N ASN A 122 -15.70 24.21 -7.47
CA ASN A 122 -16.87 24.45 -6.65
C ASN A 122 -16.47 24.47 -5.17
N ALA A 123 -16.14 25.66 -4.66
CA ALA A 123 -15.63 25.83 -3.30
C ALA A 123 -16.62 25.35 -2.22
N SER A 124 -17.92 25.62 -2.36
CA SER A 124 -18.92 25.17 -1.37
C SER A 124 -19.07 23.65 -1.33
N ALA A 125 -19.06 23.00 -2.50
CA ALA A 125 -19.15 21.54 -2.57
C ALA A 125 -17.86 20.88 -2.06
N LEU A 126 -16.70 21.49 -2.37
CA LEU A 126 -15.40 21.05 -1.88
C LEU A 126 -15.34 21.10 -0.35
N ALA A 127 -15.75 22.22 0.26
CA ALA A 127 -15.77 22.36 1.72
C ALA A 127 -16.63 21.28 2.39
N SER A 128 -17.83 21.03 1.84
CA SER A 128 -18.72 19.98 2.35
C SER A 128 -18.13 18.57 2.20
N ALA A 129 -17.49 18.29 1.05
CA ALA A 129 -16.85 16.99 0.81
C ALA A 129 -15.65 16.77 1.74
N CYS A 130 -14.82 17.79 1.95
CA CYS A 130 -13.68 17.72 2.86
C CYS A 130 -14.11 17.54 4.32
N GLN A 131 -15.22 18.14 4.75
CA GLN A 131 -15.77 17.87 6.08
C GLN A 131 -16.25 16.42 6.23
N ARG A 132 -16.96 15.87 5.23
CA ARG A 132 -17.36 14.45 5.26
C ARG A 132 -16.15 13.52 5.26
N MET A 133 -15.12 13.85 4.48
CA MET A 133 -13.87 13.09 4.44
C MET A 133 -13.18 13.12 5.81
N HIS A 134 -13.11 14.28 6.46
CA HIS A 134 -12.60 14.42 7.82
C HIS A 134 -13.35 13.50 8.80
N ASP A 135 -14.68 13.58 8.82
CA ASP A 135 -15.50 12.85 9.80
C ASP A 135 -15.47 11.34 9.56
N GLY A 136 -15.50 10.92 8.29
CA GLY A 136 -15.35 9.52 7.89
C GLY A 136 -13.98 8.95 8.30
N ALA A 137 -12.92 9.73 8.11
CA ALA A 137 -11.56 9.34 8.45
C ALA A 137 -11.27 9.36 9.96
N ALA A 138 -11.80 10.34 10.69
CA ALA A 138 -11.56 10.53 12.11
C ALA A 138 -12.44 9.63 13.00
N VAL A 139 -13.66 9.32 12.54
CA VAL A 139 -14.68 8.65 13.36
C VAL A 139 -15.27 7.45 12.64
N GLY A 140 -15.75 7.64 11.41
CA GLY A 140 -16.53 6.63 10.68
C GLY A 140 -15.83 5.28 10.56
N ILE A 141 -14.67 5.24 9.90
CA ILE A 141 -13.87 4.03 9.72
C ILE A 141 -13.24 3.55 11.03
N PRO A 142 -12.59 4.41 11.85
CA PRO A 142 -12.01 3.95 13.11
C PRO A 142 -12.99 3.23 14.04
N ALA A 143 -14.27 3.62 14.05
CA ALA A 143 -15.32 2.96 14.82
C ALA A 143 -15.61 1.52 14.36
N GLN A 144 -15.21 1.15 13.14
CA GLN A 144 -15.38 -0.19 12.58
C GLN A 144 -14.11 -1.04 12.69
N LEU A 145 -13.00 -0.49 13.20
CA LEU A 145 -11.72 -1.19 13.32
C LEU A 145 -11.51 -1.80 14.71
N PRO A 146 -10.74 -2.90 14.83
CA PRO A 146 -10.12 -3.66 13.74
C PRO A 146 -11.13 -4.52 12.97
N SER A 147 -10.85 -4.78 11.70
CA SER A 147 -11.56 -5.82 10.95
C SER A 147 -10.98 -7.21 11.26
N PRO A 148 -11.72 -8.30 10.99
CA PRO A 148 -11.21 -9.66 11.20
C PRO A 148 -9.96 -10.01 10.37
N ASP A 149 -9.73 -9.32 9.26
CA ASP A 149 -8.54 -9.46 8.43
C ASP A 149 -7.52 -8.34 8.78
N PRO A 150 -6.28 -8.68 9.17
CA PRO A 150 -5.29 -7.67 9.58
C PRO A 150 -4.80 -6.80 8.40
N ASP A 151 -4.71 -7.36 7.19
CA ASP A 151 -4.29 -6.60 6.01
C ASP A 151 -5.37 -5.59 5.59
N LEU A 152 -6.63 -5.94 5.75
CA LEU A 152 -7.76 -5.03 5.56
C LEU A 152 -7.74 -3.90 6.59
N SER A 153 -7.49 -4.23 7.86
CA SER A 153 -7.35 -3.22 8.92
C SER A 153 -6.21 -2.24 8.62
N ALA A 154 -5.07 -2.74 8.16
CA ALA A 154 -3.92 -1.92 7.80
C ALA A 154 -4.22 -0.98 6.61
N LYS A 155 -4.90 -1.47 5.57
CA LYS A 155 -5.29 -0.67 4.40
C LYS A 155 -6.30 0.42 4.75
N LEU A 156 -7.32 0.07 5.54
CA LEU A 156 -8.31 1.05 6.00
C LEU A 156 -7.67 2.10 6.89
N SER A 157 -6.76 1.71 7.80
CA SER A 157 -6.04 2.66 8.66
C SER A 157 -5.15 3.60 7.85
N ALA A 158 -4.45 3.10 6.83
CA ALA A 158 -3.66 3.93 5.93
C ALA A 158 -4.55 4.91 5.15
N ALA A 159 -5.67 4.43 4.60
CA ALA A 159 -6.62 5.27 3.89
C ALA A 159 -7.17 6.39 4.77
N THR A 160 -7.50 6.11 6.04
CA THR A 160 -8.02 7.12 6.97
C THR A 160 -6.96 8.14 7.33
N GLU A 161 -5.71 7.75 7.50
CA GLU A 161 -4.62 8.71 7.82
C GLU A 161 -4.42 9.69 6.65
N ASP A 162 -4.35 9.17 5.43
CA ASP A 162 -4.19 9.96 4.21
C ASP A 162 -5.42 10.87 4.00
N ALA A 163 -6.63 10.35 4.17
CA ALA A 163 -7.87 11.12 4.04
C ALA A 163 -8.02 12.21 5.12
N HIS A 164 -7.64 11.91 6.36
CA HIS A 164 -7.68 12.87 7.45
C HIS A 164 -6.71 14.03 7.21
N SER A 165 -5.49 13.71 6.77
CA SER A 165 -4.48 14.70 6.39
C SER A 165 -4.95 15.57 5.21
N ALA A 166 -5.51 14.95 4.16
CA ALA A 166 -6.08 15.67 3.03
C ALA A 166 -7.23 16.60 3.45
N ALA A 167 -8.08 16.15 4.38
CA ALA A 167 -9.21 16.95 4.85
C ALA A 167 -8.77 18.21 5.58
N HIS A 168 -7.76 18.11 6.47
CA HIS A 168 -7.20 19.28 7.15
C HIS A 168 -6.58 20.28 6.17
N MET A 169 -5.83 19.80 5.19
CA MET A 169 -5.26 20.67 4.14
C MET A 169 -6.35 21.38 3.35
N CYS A 170 -7.38 20.65 2.93
CA CYS A 170 -8.51 21.22 2.19
C CYS A 170 -9.27 22.27 3.01
N LEU A 171 -9.62 21.96 4.27
CA LEU A 171 -10.34 22.87 5.14
C LEU A 171 -9.50 24.10 5.50
N ALA A 172 -8.19 23.97 5.62
CA ALA A 172 -7.28 25.10 5.79
C ALA A 172 -7.28 26.03 4.58
N VAL A 173 -7.28 25.49 3.35
CA VAL A 173 -7.38 26.29 2.11
C VAL A 173 -8.75 26.98 2.01
N VAL A 174 -9.83 26.27 2.34
CA VAL A 174 -11.19 26.86 2.38
C VAL A 174 -11.29 27.98 3.41
N ALA A 175 -10.53 27.89 4.51
CA ALA A 175 -10.43 28.93 5.53
C ALA A 175 -9.44 30.06 5.19
N GLU A 176 -8.94 30.13 3.93
CA GLU A 176 -8.00 31.15 3.45
C GLU A 176 -6.68 31.20 4.23
N SER A 177 -6.23 30.05 4.75
CA SER A 177 -4.93 29.92 5.41
C SER A 177 -3.80 30.28 4.42
N PRO A 178 -2.74 31.01 4.86
CA PRO A 178 -1.66 31.49 3.98
C PRO A 178 -0.75 30.38 3.40
N HIS A 179 -1.03 29.11 3.72
CA HIS A 179 -0.22 27.98 3.28
C HIS A 179 -0.73 27.39 1.95
N ASN A 180 0.19 27.16 1.01
CA ASN A 180 -0.12 26.47 -0.23
C ASN A 180 0.00 24.95 -0.05
N TYR A 181 -1.13 24.28 0.22
CA TYR A 181 -1.20 22.82 0.37
C TYR A 181 -1.60 22.09 -0.91
N GLN A 182 -1.67 22.76 -2.07
CA GLN A 182 -2.34 22.17 -3.23
C GLN A 182 -1.72 20.83 -3.68
N GLY A 183 -0.39 20.73 -3.71
CA GLY A 183 0.30 19.49 -4.08
C GLY A 183 0.16 18.37 -3.05
N GLU A 184 0.31 18.69 -1.77
CA GLU A 184 0.19 17.73 -0.66
C GLU A 184 -1.25 17.22 -0.52
N PHE A 185 -2.23 18.09 -0.70
CA PHE A 185 -3.64 17.72 -0.70
C PHE A 185 -3.93 16.67 -1.76
N THR A 186 -3.53 16.93 -3.02
CA THR A 186 -3.78 15.98 -4.12
C THR A 186 -3.03 14.66 -3.92
N ALA A 187 -1.81 14.70 -3.37
CA ALA A 187 -1.04 13.48 -3.10
C ALA A 187 -1.69 12.61 -2.02
N ASN A 188 -2.15 13.22 -0.92
CA ASN A 188 -2.83 12.50 0.15
C ASN A 188 -4.19 11.96 -0.31
N LEU A 189 -4.94 12.75 -1.11
CA LEU A 189 -6.20 12.30 -1.71
C LEU A 189 -6.00 11.06 -2.58
N ASP A 190 -5.00 11.08 -3.48
CA ASP A 190 -4.66 9.96 -4.35
C ASP A 190 -4.24 8.70 -3.56
N GLN A 191 -3.45 8.86 -2.49
CA GLN A 191 -3.05 7.73 -1.63
C GLN A 191 -4.24 7.15 -0.88
N ALA A 192 -5.11 8.00 -0.31
CA ALA A 192 -6.33 7.55 0.37
C ALA A 192 -7.21 6.71 -0.58
N GLU A 193 -7.46 7.20 -1.79
CA GLU A 193 -8.22 6.47 -2.81
C GLU A 193 -7.56 5.13 -3.18
N LYS A 194 -6.23 5.12 -3.33
CA LYS A 194 -5.48 3.90 -3.63
C LYS A 194 -5.62 2.86 -2.52
N GLN A 195 -5.53 3.27 -1.25
CA GLN A 195 -5.70 2.39 -0.11
C GLN A 195 -7.14 1.89 0.01
N MET A 196 -8.15 2.74 -0.20
CA MET A 196 -9.55 2.33 -0.25
C MET A 196 -9.81 1.30 -1.35
N ARG A 197 -9.27 1.52 -2.56
CA ARG A 197 -9.38 0.57 -3.67
C ARG A 197 -8.73 -0.78 -3.31
N ALA A 198 -7.58 -0.76 -2.66
CA ALA A 198 -6.90 -1.97 -2.21
C ALA A 198 -7.69 -2.70 -1.11
N ALA A 199 -8.30 -1.97 -0.18
CA ALA A 199 -9.17 -2.52 0.87
C ALA A 199 -10.40 -3.19 0.25
N MET A 200 -11.09 -2.51 -0.69
CA MET A 200 -12.24 -3.06 -1.39
C MET A 200 -11.91 -4.30 -2.22
N ALA A 201 -10.75 -4.30 -2.90
CA ALA A 201 -10.30 -5.47 -3.63
C ALA A 201 -10.06 -6.68 -2.71
N LEU A 202 -9.56 -6.44 -1.49
CA LEU A 202 -9.35 -7.48 -0.49
C LEU A 202 -10.68 -8.02 0.06
N VAL A 203 -11.60 -7.14 0.44
CA VAL A 203 -12.97 -7.52 0.86
C VAL A 203 -13.63 -8.37 -0.22
N ASN A 204 -13.61 -7.91 -1.47
CA ASN A 204 -14.27 -8.62 -2.55
C ASN A 204 -13.63 -9.99 -2.79
N ARG A 205 -12.30 -10.10 -2.71
CA ARG A 205 -11.59 -11.39 -2.79
C ARG A 205 -12.05 -12.34 -1.69
N ILE A 206 -12.08 -11.89 -0.44
CA ILE A 206 -12.49 -12.71 0.71
C ILE A 206 -13.94 -13.17 0.58
N LEU A 207 -14.85 -12.25 0.23
CA LEU A 207 -16.28 -12.55 0.15
C LEU A 207 -16.67 -13.43 -1.04
N THR A 208 -15.85 -13.46 -2.09
CA THR A 208 -16.08 -14.27 -3.30
C THR A 208 -15.21 -15.53 -3.39
N ALA A 209 -14.28 -15.73 -2.45
CA ALA A 209 -13.49 -16.95 -2.37
C ALA A 209 -14.41 -18.17 -2.28
N GLN A 210 -14.24 -19.12 -3.19
CA GLN A 210 -14.95 -20.39 -3.14
C GLN A 210 -14.31 -21.25 -2.06
N THR A 211 -15.10 -21.73 -1.11
CA THR A 211 -14.65 -22.74 -0.15
C THR A 211 -14.15 -23.96 -0.92
N PRO A 212 -12.90 -24.41 -0.73
CA PRO A 212 -12.48 -25.69 -1.27
C PRO A 212 -13.43 -26.75 -0.71
N LEU A 213 -14.17 -27.42 -1.59
CA LEU A 213 -14.96 -28.59 -1.23
C LEU A 213 -13.99 -29.56 -0.57
N GLY A 214 -14.10 -29.69 0.76
CA GLY A 214 -13.48 -30.77 1.49
C GLY A 214 -13.92 -32.07 0.83
N GLU A 215 -12.98 -32.71 0.15
CA GLU A 215 -12.65 -34.11 0.39
C GLU A 215 -13.85 -34.93 0.91
N ALA A 216 -14.75 -35.28 -0.02
CA ALA A 216 -15.65 -36.40 0.13
C ALA A 216 -14.79 -37.69 0.20
N THR A 217 -14.16 -37.92 1.34
CA THR A 217 -13.58 -39.22 1.66
C THR A 217 -14.72 -40.19 1.91
N GLY A 218 -14.68 -41.28 1.15
CA GLY A 218 -15.76 -42.24 0.98
C GLY A 218 -16.40 -42.75 2.26
N GLN A 219 -17.73 -42.77 2.25
CA GLN A 219 -18.50 -43.83 2.89
C GLN A 219 -19.13 -44.66 1.78
N ALA A 220 -18.32 -45.57 1.23
CA ALA A 220 -18.78 -46.64 0.37
C ALA A 220 -19.16 -47.84 1.23
N GLY A 221 -20.36 -48.37 1.00
CA GLY A 221 -20.70 -49.77 1.28
C GLY A 221 -21.60 -50.01 2.49
N ASP A 222 -22.91 -50.07 2.23
CA ASP A 222 -23.63 -51.32 2.47
C ASP A 222 -24.93 -51.36 1.64
N PRO A 223 -25.07 -52.30 0.69
CA PRO A 223 -26.34 -52.64 0.09
C PRO A 223 -26.90 -53.87 0.82
N ILE A 224 -27.92 -53.70 1.67
CA ILE A 224 -28.80 -54.82 2.01
C ILE A 224 -30.23 -54.54 1.54
N LEU A 225 -30.57 -55.37 0.56
CA LEU A 225 -31.85 -55.70 0.00
C LEU A 225 -32.82 -56.26 1.07
N GLY A 226 -34.05 -55.79 1.10
CA GLY A 226 -35.16 -56.36 1.89
C GLY A 226 -36.35 -55.39 1.90
N ALA A 227 -37.13 -55.28 0.82
CA ALA A 227 -38.30 -56.11 0.53
C ALA A 227 -39.47 -55.92 1.54
N GLN A 228 -40.60 -55.41 1.01
CA GLN A 228 -42.00 -55.63 1.44
C GLN A 228 -42.43 -54.88 2.73
N ALA A 229 -43.64 -54.38 2.94
CA ALA A 229 -44.85 -54.17 2.14
C ALA A 229 -45.83 -53.31 2.98
N SER A 230 -46.78 -52.66 2.28
CA SER A 230 -48.19 -52.44 2.67
C SER A 230 -48.60 -51.50 3.82
N ASN A 231 -49.48 -50.55 3.45
CA ASN A 231 -50.71 -50.08 4.12
C ASN A 231 -50.62 -49.38 5.49
N PHE A 232 -51.09 -48.13 5.60
CA PHE A 232 -52.41 -47.81 6.19
C PHE A 232 -52.77 -46.31 6.08
N SER A 233 -54.07 -46.04 6.07
CA SER A 233 -54.83 -44.83 5.70
C SER A 233 -54.71 -43.59 6.63
N PRO A 234 -55.28 -42.44 6.22
CA PRO A 234 -55.22 -41.17 6.93
C PRO A 234 -56.34 -41.01 7.97
N GLY A 235 -56.13 -40.08 8.89
CA GLY A 235 -57.14 -39.40 9.70
C GLY A 235 -56.86 -37.91 9.69
#